data_AF-A0A7U9NA74-F1
#
_entry.id   AF-A0A7U9NA74-F1
#
_cell.length_a   1.000
_cell.length_b   1.000
_cell.length_c   1.000
_cell.angle_alpha   90.00
_cell.angle_beta   90.00
_cell.angle_gamma   90.00
#
_symmetry.space_group_name_H-M   'P 1'
#
loop_
_entity.id
_entity.type
_entity.pdbx_description
1 polymer ?
#
loop_
_entity_poly.entity_id
_entity_poly.type
_entity_poly.pdbx_seq_one_letter_code
_entity_poly.pdbx_strand_id
1 'polypeptide(L)' 'MALKKIGFFRELQHGDKTGKSLKVAMHNHSLENENEVVKYLNSGIVFCVTAGLAFDVLDESAGVIGSLEILTDGTWA' A
#
# COMPACT_ATOMS: atom_id res chain seq x y z
N MET A 1 -8.62 -22.82 15.69
CA MET A 1 -7.56 -22.11 14.93
C MET A 1 -8.06 -20.70 14.66
N ALA A 2 -7.32 -19.66 15.04
CA ALA A 2 -7.75 -18.27 14.84
C ALA A 2 -7.16 -17.72 13.54
N LEU A 3 -7.96 -16.99 12.76
CA LEU A 3 -7.48 -16.29 11.55
C LEU A 3 -6.52 -15.17 11.95
N LYS A 4 -5.36 -15.11 11.28
CA LYS A 4 -4.39 -14.03 11.44
C LYS A 4 -4.85 -12.84 10.59
N LYS A 5 -5.31 -11.78 11.26
CA LYS A 5 -5.66 -10.52 10.59
C LYS A 5 -4.37 -9.81 10.13
N ILE A 6 -4.19 -9.68 8.82
CA ILE A 6 -3.12 -8.90 8.17
C ILE A 6 -3.80 -7.82 7.32
N GLY A 7 -3.23 -6.61 7.28
CA GLY A 7 -3.79 -5.48 6.53
C GLY A 7 -4.69 -4.54 7.34
N PHE A 8 -5.12 -4.92 8.55
CA PHE A 8 -5.95 -4.08 9.42
C PHE A 8 -5.10 -3.16 10.33
N PHE A 9 -4.19 -2.39 9.74
CA PHE A 9 -3.30 -1.51 10.49
C PHE A 9 -4.05 -0.28 11.00
N ARG A 10 -3.77 0.13 12.24
CA ARG A 10 -4.52 1.19 12.94
C ARG A 10 -4.51 2.55 12.23
N GLU A 11 -3.48 2.83 11.44
CA GLU A 11 -3.34 4.09 10.69
C GLU A 11 -4.26 4.15 9.45
N LEU A 12 -4.74 3.01 8.94
CA LEU A 12 -5.64 2.97 7.79
C LEU A 12 -7.09 3.26 8.20
N GLN A 13 -7.88 3.87 7.32
CA GLN A 13 -9.29 4.19 7.58
C GLN A 13 -10.13 2.96 7.96
N HIS A 14 -9.83 1.79 7.36
CA HIS A 14 -10.49 0.51 7.64
C HIS A 14 -9.73 -0.33 8.69
N GLY A 15 -8.74 0.26 9.34
CA GLY A 15 -7.85 -0.38 10.30
C GLY A 15 -8.52 -0.80 11.60
N ASP A 16 -7.91 -1.76 12.29
CA ASP A 16 -8.24 -2.04 13.70
C ASP A 16 -7.51 -1.02 14.56
N LYS A 17 -8.26 -0.15 15.26
CA LYS A 17 -7.70 0.91 16.12
C LYS A 17 -6.82 0.37 17.26
N THR A 18 -7.02 -0.89 17.65
CA THR A 18 -6.24 -1.59 18.67
C THR A 18 -5.19 -2.54 18.05
N GLY A 19 -5.13 -2.60 16.72
CA GLY A 19 -4.30 -3.50 15.96
C GLY A 19 -2.85 -3.02 15.80
N LYS A 20 -2.15 -3.67 14.86
CA LYS A 20 -0.75 -3.38 14.56
C LYS A 20 -0.59 -2.00 13.92
N SER A 21 0.60 -1.43 14.08
CA SER A 21 1.00 -0.16 13.47
C SER A 21 1.80 -0.39 12.20
N LEU A 22 1.50 0.35 11.14
CA LEU A 22 2.34 0.44 9.94
C LEU A 22 3.70 1.04 10.28
N LYS A 23 3.75 2.08 11.10
CA LYS A 23 5.00 2.77 11.49
C LYS A 23 5.99 1.83 12.19
N VAL A 24 5.49 0.85 12.94
CA VAL A 24 6.33 -0.18 13.59
C VAL A 24 6.80 -1.26 12.62
N ALA A 25 6.06 -1.48 11.52
CA ALA A 25 6.41 -2.45 10.50
C ALA A 25 7.43 -1.91 9.48
N MET A 26 7.73 -0.61 9.52
CA MET A 26 8.75 0.01 8.66
C MET A 26 10.15 -0.46 9.05
N HIS A 27 10.98 -0.67 8.02
CA HIS A 27 12.41 -0.92 8.19
C HIS A 27 13.19 0.38 8.01
N ASN A 28 14.22 0.58 8.82
CA ASN A 28 15.13 1.74 8.72
C ASN A 28 16.32 1.48 7.78
N HIS A 29 16.26 0.42 6.98
CA HIS A 29 17.28 0.03 6.01
C HIS A 29 16.58 -0.49 4.76
N SER A 30 17.24 -0.34 3.62
CA SER A 30 16.73 -0.87 2.37
C SER A 30 16.74 -2.40 2.38
N LEU A 31 15.67 -2.99 1.86
CA LEU A 31 15.56 -4.42 1.67
C LEU A 31 16.22 -4.86 0.35
N GLU A 32 16.54 -6.15 0.26
CA GLU A 32 17.00 -6.74 -0.99
C GLU A 32 15.93 -6.54 -2.08
N ASN A 33 16.35 -6.09 -3.26
CA ASN A 33 15.48 -5.84 -4.42
C ASN A 33 14.40 -4.75 -4.22
N GLU A 34 14.48 -3.92 -3.17
CA GLU A 34 13.47 -2.88 -2.88
C GLU A 34 13.18 -1.98 -4.10
N ASN A 35 14.24 -1.50 -4.76
CA ASN A 35 14.11 -0.65 -5.95
C ASN A 35 13.44 -1.39 -7.13
N GLU A 36 13.76 -2.67 -7.33
CA GLU A 36 13.16 -3.47 -8.41
C GLU A 36 11.68 -3.77 -8.11
N VAL A 37 11.33 -4.03 -6.85
CA VAL A 37 9.94 -4.22 -6.42
C VAL A 37 9.13 -2.95 -6.61
N VAL A 38 9.65 -1.79 -6.16
CA VAL A 38 9.00 -0.50 -6.35
C VAL A 38 8.81 -0.20 -7.84
N LYS A 39 9.84 -0.44 -8.65
CA LYS A 39 9.77 -0.27 -10.11
C LYS A 39 8.72 -1.18 -10.75
N TYR A 40 8.66 -2.45 -10.35
CA TYR A 40 7.67 -3.39 -10.86
C TYR A 40 6.24 -2.94 -10.51
N LEU A 41 5.98 -2.58 -9.24
CA LEU A 41 4.66 -2.12 -8.80
C LEU A 41 4.22 -0.86 -9.56
N ASN A 42 5.13 0.09 -9.76
CA ASN A 42 4.85 1.32 -10.53
C ASN A 42 4.73 1.09 -12.04
N SER A 43 5.17 -0.05 -12.57
CA SER A 43 5.09 -0.37 -14.00
C SER A 43 3.78 -1.05 -14.42
N GLY A 44 2.89 -1.34 -13.46
CA GLY A 44 1.61 -1.98 -13.73
C GLY A 44 0.71 -1.15 -14.65
N ILE A 45 -0.10 -1.85 -15.44
CA ILE A 45 -1.09 -1.24 -16.34
C ILE A 45 -2.37 -0.97 -15.53
N VAL A 46 -2.93 0.23 -15.63
CA VAL A 46 -4.19 0.57 -14.93
C VAL A 46 -5.32 -0.33 -15.41
N PHE A 47 -5.88 -1.13 -14.50
CA PHE A 47 -7.05 -1.97 -14.74
C PHE A 47 -8.34 -1.26 -14.33
N CYS A 48 -8.32 -0.57 -13.18
CA CYS A 48 -9.46 0.19 -12.67
C CYS A 48 -8.96 1.40 -11.88
N VAL A 49 -9.60 2.55 -12.04
CA VAL A 49 -9.32 3.77 -11.29
C VAL A 49 -10.61 4.34 -10.73
N THR A 50 -10.56 4.84 -9.50
CA THR A 50 -11.69 5.54 -8.87
C THR A 50 -11.40 7.03 -8.77
N ALA A 51 -12.43 7.85 -8.53
CA ALA A 51 -12.25 9.26 -8.20
C ALA A 51 -11.71 9.50 -6.77
N GLY A 52 -11.52 8.43 -5.98
CA GLY A 52 -10.97 8.51 -4.64
C GLY A 52 -9.48 8.77 -4.66
N LEU A 53 -9.00 9.61 -3.74
CA LEU A 53 -7.58 9.91 -3.56
C LEU A 53 -6.95 8.98 -2.53
N ALA A 54 -5.72 8.55 -2.78
CA ALA A 54 -4.88 7.86 -1.82
C ALA A 54 -4.02 8.88 -1.06
N PHE A 55 -3.92 8.71 0.27
CA PHE A 55 -3.15 9.58 1.15
C PHE A 55 -2.04 8.80 1.82
N ASP A 56 -0.91 9.46 2.04
CA ASP A 56 0.18 8.87 2.82
C ASP A 56 -0.17 8.89 4.31
N VAL A 57 -0.37 7.70 4.89
CA VAL A 57 -0.65 7.52 6.32
C VAL A 57 0.63 7.41 7.16
N LEU A 58 1.80 7.28 6.52
CA LEU A 58 3.10 7.26 7.15
C LEU A 58 3.67 8.67 7.26
N ASP A 59 3.47 9.50 6.24
CA ASP A 59 3.83 10.91 6.18
C ASP A 59 2.62 11.80 5.85
N GLU A 60 1.94 12.30 6.90
CA GLU A 60 0.79 13.20 6.73
C GLU A 60 1.14 14.52 6.02
N SER A 61 2.42 14.91 5.98
CA SER A 61 2.87 16.12 5.28
C SER A 61 2.98 15.94 3.77
N ALA A 62 3.18 14.70 3.29
CA ALA A 62 3.20 14.37 1.86
C ALA A 62 1.81 14.51 1.22
N GLY A 63 0.74 14.31 2.00
CA GLY A 63 -0.63 14.51 1.54
C GLY A 63 -1.11 13.42 0.58
N VAL A 64 -1.43 13.81 -0.67
CA VAL A 64 -1.99 12.91 -1.69
C VAL A 64 -0.88 12.22 -2.46
N ILE A 65 -0.91 10.88 -2.50
CA ILE A 65 0.10 10.04 -3.18
C ILE A 65 -0.40 9.41 -4.48
N GLY A 66 -1.66 9.64 -4.86
CA GLY A 66 -2.21 9.17 -6.11
C GLY A 66 -3.72 9.02 -6.08
N SER A 67 -4.25 8.40 -7.14
CA SER A 67 -5.63 7.92 -7.16
C SER A 67 -5.71 6.53 -6.57
N LEU A 68 -6.85 6.15 -6.01
CA LEU A 68 -7.12 4.76 -5.65
C LEU A 68 -7.36 3.97 -6.92
N GLU A 69 -6.38 3.13 -7.28
CA GLU A 69 -6.34 2.36 -8.51
C GLU A 69 -5.96 0.90 -8.26
N ILE A 70 -6.36 0.05 -9.19
CA ILE A 70 -5.94 -1.34 -9.30
C ILE A 70 -5.10 -1.44 -10.57
N LEU A 71 -3.86 -1.87 -10.41
CA LEU A 71 -2.92 -2.13 -11.51
C LEU A 71 -2.86 -3.63 -11.79
N THR A 72 -2.50 -3.99 -13.02
CA THR A 72 -2.27 -5.37 -13.45
C THR A 72 -1.03 -5.46 -14.32
N ASP A 73 -0.32 -6.58 -14.21
CA ASP A 73 0.73 -7.02 -15.13
C ASP A 73 0.22 -8.08 -16.12
N GLY A 74 -1.08 -8.36 -16.09
CA GLY A 74 -1.72 -9.33 -16.97
C GLY A 74 -1.71 -8.87 -18.42
N THR A 75 -1.52 -9.82 -19.33
CA THR A 75 -1.67 -9.62 -20.77
C THR A 75 -3.00 -10.21 -21.24
N TRP A 76 -3.64 -9.56 -22.21
CA TRP A 76 -4.76 -10.16 -22.93
C TRP A 76 -4.26 -11.29 -23.83
N ALA A 77 -4.97 -12.41 -23.85
CA ALA A 77 -4.69 -13.59 -24.69
C ALA A 77 -5.36 -13.49 -26.06
#